data_AF-A0A195CRP7-F1
#
_entry.id   AF-A0A195CRP7-F1
#
_cell.length_a   1.000
_cell.length_b   1.000
_cell.length_c   1.000
_cell.angle_alpha   90.00
_cell.angle_beta   90.00
_cell.angle_gamma   90.00
#
_symmetry.space_group_name_H-M   'P 1'
#
loop_
_entity.id
_entity.type
_entity.pdbx_description
1 polymer ?
#
loop_
_entity_poly.entity_id
_entity_poly.type
_entity_poly.pdbx_seq_one_letter_code
_entity_poly.pdbx_strand_id
1 'polypeptide(L)'
;RWIGRRGAIEWLPRSPDLNPFDFFLWGHLKSVVYKTSPENVNDLRQKIIQECRVIPANTFQNVYSEFQNRLYYCLANNEEHFEHLL
;
A
#
# COMPACT_ATOMS: atom_id res chain seq x y z
N ARG A 1 6.25 13.68 4.84
CA ARG A 1 6.51 13.01 6.15
C ARG A 1 6.97 11.59 5.82
N TRP A 2 8.13 11.15 6.29
CA TRP A 2 8.73 9.85 5.95
C TRP A 2 8.18 8.74 6.84
N ILE A 3 7.93 7.56 6.26
CA ILE A 3 7.52 6.34 6.98
C ILE A 3 8.74 5.40 6.97
N GLY A 4 9.34 5.18 8.14
CA GLY A 4 10.52 4.34 8.28
C GLY A 4 11.13 4.44 9.68
N ARG A 5 12.20 3.65 9.92
CA ARG A 5 12.90 3.68 11.21
C ARG A 5 13.58 5.03 11.44
N ARG A 6 13.68 5.46 12.71
CA ARG A 6 14.33 6.70 13.15
C ARG A 6 13.67 7.99 12.63
N GLY A 7 12.37 7.93 12.30
CA GLY A 7 11.55 9.12 12.06
C GLY A 7 10.93 9.65 13.35
N ALA A 8 10.18 10.75 13.26
CA ALA A 8 9.42 11.29 14.40
C ALA A 8 8.37 10.31 14.97
N ILE A 9 8.00 9.29 14.19
CA ILE A 9 7.25 8.12 14.64
C ILE A 9 8.17 6.92 14.37
N GLU A 10 8.50 6.15 15.40
CA GLU A 10 9.22 4.90 15.23
C GLU A 10 8.28 3.84 14.67
N TRP A 11 8.51 3.45 13.43
CA TRP A 11 7.81 2.33 12.79
C TRP A 11 8.55 1.03 13.08
N LEU A 12 7.77 -0.01 13.36
CA LEU A 12 8.29 -1.34 13.68
C LEU A 12 9.11 -1.92 12.51
N PRO A 13 10.09 -2.79 12.81
CA PRO A 13 10.73 -3.65 11.83
C PRO A 13 9.71 -4.41 10.96
N ARG A 14 9.89 -4.40 9.64
CA ARG A 14 9.16 -5.29 8.71
C ARG A 14 7.62 -5.16 8.79
N SER A 15 7.11 -3.93 8.69
CA SER A 15 5.65 -3.69 8.66
C SER A 15 5.14 -3.31 7.27
N PRO A 16 5.23 -4.19 6.24
CA PRO A 16 4.61 -3.94 4.94
C PRO A 16 3.09 -3.74 5.10
N ASP A 17 2.48 -4.37 6.10
CA ASP A 17 1.05 -4.21 6.43
C ASP A 17 0.66 -2.81 6.88
N LEU A 18 1.62 -1.98 7.27
CA LEU A 18 1.38 -0.58 7.66
C LEU A 18 1.77 0.41 6.56
N ASN A 19 2.32 -0.06 5.44
CA ASN A 19 2.65 0.80 4.31
C ASN A 19 1.54 0.75 3.25
N PRO A 20 0.79 1.86 3.03
CA PRO A 20 -0.24 1.92 1.98
C PRO A 20 0.25 1.59 0.57
N PHE A 21 1.53 1.81 0.29
CA PHE A 21 2.11 1.41 -0.98
C PHE A 21 2.19 -0.12 -1.11
N ASP A 22 2.56 -0.80 -0.03
CA ASP A 22 2.77 -2.25 -0.04
C ASP A 22 1.45 -3.02 0.06
N PHE A 23 0.56 -2.67 1.00
CA PHE A 23 -0.70 -3.39 1.17
C PHE A 23 -1.75 -3.06 0.10
N PHE A 24 -1.65 -1.90 -0.57
CA PHE A 24 -2.63 -1.48 -1.58
C PHE A 24 -1.99 -1.19 -2.94
N LEU A 25 -1.17 -0.13 -3.07
CA LEU A 25 -0.85 0.42 -4.39
C LEU A 25 -0.11 -0.58 -5.29
N TRP A 26 0.91 -1.26 -4.79
CA TRP A 26 1.69 -2.20 -5.59
C TRP A 26 0.89 -3.43 -5.99
N GLY A 27 0.02 -3.94 -5.10
CA GLY A 27 -0.91 -5.02 -5.42
C GLY A 27 -1.90 -4.59 -6.51
N HIS A 28 -2.50 -3.41 -6.35
CA HIS A 28 -3.45 -2.84 -7.29
C HIS A 28 -2.81 -2.63 -8.67
N LEU A 29 -1.69 -1.91 -8.74
CA LEU A 29 -1.00 -1.64 -10.00
C LEU A 29 -0.58 -2.93 -10.70
N LYS A 30 -0.02 -3.91 -9.98
CA LYS A 30 0.30 -5.20 -10.59
C LYS A 30 -0.93 -5.89 -11.16
N SER A 31 -2.04 -5.89 -10.43
CA SER A 31 -3.28 -6.55 -10.85
C SER A 31 -3.90 -5.97 -12.12
N VAL A 32 -3.64 -4.69 -12.43
CA VAL A 32 -4.19 -4.01 -13.61
C VAL A 32 -3.17 -3.98 -14.74
N VAL A 33 -1.95 -3.53 -14.47
CA VAL A 33 -0.89 -3.37 -15.47
C VAL A 33 -0.52 -4.70 -16.12
N TYR A 34 -0.55 -5.81 -15.37
CA TYR A 34 -0.24 -7.14 -15.91
C TYR A 34 -1.46 -7.90 -16.45
N LYS A 35 -2.67 -7.32 -16.48
CA LYS A 35 -3.80 -7.92 -17.23
C LYS A 35 -3.47 -8.04 -18.71
N THR A 36 -2.70 -7.07 -19.22
CA THR A 36 -2.11 -7.10 -20.55
C THR A 36 -0.60 -7.01 -20.38
N SER A 37 0.13 -8.07 -20.75
CA SER A 37 1.58 -8.08 -20.59
C SER A 37 2.20 -6.84 -21.25
N PRO A 38 2.99 -6.03 -20.55
CA PRO A 38 3.69 -4.91 -21.15
C PRO A 38 4.69 -5.40 -22.20
N GLU A 39 4.78 -4.71 -23.32
CA GLU A 39 5.68 -5.09 -24.41
C GLU A 39 7.13 -4.67 -24.16
N ASN A 40 7.32 -3.56 -23.43
CA ASN A 40 8.61 -3.00 -23.09
C ASN A 40 8.51 -2.08 -21.86
N VAL A 41 9.64 -1.56 -21.40
CA VAL A 41 9.72 -0.70 -20.20
C VAL A 41 8.95 0.62 -20.37
N ASN A 42 8.89 1.18 -21.59
CA ASN A 42 8.14 2.41 -21.83
C ASN A 42 6.64 2.17 -21.75
N ASP A 43 6.15 1.09 -22.34
CA ASP A 43 4.75 0.66 -22.22
C ASP A 43 4.36 0.41 -20.76
N LEU A 44 5.20 -0.32 -20.01
CA LEU A 44 5.01 -0.53 -18.57
C LEU A 44 4.88 0.80 -17.81
N ARG A 45 5.78 1.76 -18.08
CA ARG A 45 5.73 3.09 -17.44
C ARG A 45 4.45 3.83 -17.80
N GLN A 46 4.01 3.80 -19.06
CA GLN A 46 2.78 4.47 -19.48
C GLN A 46 1.54 3.85 -18.83
N LYS A 47 1.46 2.51 -18.76
CA LYS A 47 0.38 1.81 -18.06
C LYS A 47 0.32 2.19 -16.58
N ILE A 48 1.45 2.22 -15.87
CA ILE A 48 1.50 2.66 -14.47
C ILE A 48 0.99 4.11 -14.32
N ILE A 49 1.47 5.04 -15.15
CA ILE A 49 1.05 6.45 -15.09
C ILE A 49 -0.44 6.58 -15.36
N GLN A 50 -0.96 5.87 -16.36
CA GLN A 50 -2.36 5.91 -16.72
C GLN A 50 -3.25 5.36 -15.60
N GLU A 51 -2.87 4.23 -15.00
CA GLU A 51 -3.59 3.67 -13.86
C GLU A 51 -3.58 4.62 -12.66
N CYS A 52 -2.43 5.19 -12.31
CA CYS A 52 -2.36 6.18 -11.23
C CYS A 52 -3.27 7.40 -11.45
N ARG A 53 -3.51 7.82 -12.71
CA ARG A 53 -4.40 8.95 -13.03
C ARG A 53 -5.88 8.62 -12.87
N VAL A 54 -6.27 7.37 -13.04
CA VAL A 54 -7.68 6.95 -12.98
C VAL A 54 -8.09 6.45 -11.60
N ILE A 55 -7.15 6.21 -10.68
CA ILE A 55 -7.46 5.90 -9.28
C ILE A 55 -8.33 7.03 -8.71
N PRO A 56 -9.60 6.75 -8.34
CA PRO A 56 -10.49 7.80 -7.89
C PRO A 56 -10.07 8.31 -6.51
N ALA A 57 -10.29 9.61 -6.26
CA ALA A 57 -9.86 10.27 -5.02
C ALA A 57 -10.44 9.63 -3.74
N ASN A 58 -11.65 9.07 -3.81
CA ASN A 58 -12.28 8.36 -2.68
C ASN A 58 -11.51 7.08 -2.28
N THR A 59 -10.71 6.50 -3.17
CA THR A 59 -9.86 5.35 -2.88
C THR A 59 -8.85 5.69 -1.79
N PHE A 60 -8.30 6.92 -1.80
CA PHE A 60 -7.38 7.35 -0.76
C PHE A 60 -8.04 7.47 0.61
N GLN A 61 -9.35 7.77 0.67
CA GLN A 61 -10.10 7.75 1.93
C GLN A 61 -10.23 6.32 2.46
N ASN A 62 -10.55 5.36 1.59
CA ASN A 62 -10.61 3.94 1.99
C ASN A 62 -9.25 3.42 2.45
N VAL A 63 -8.18 3.75 1.73
CA VAL A 63 -6.81 3.38 2.10
C VAL A 63 -6.41 3.99 3.45
N TYR A 64 -6.83 5.24 3.72
CA TYR A 64 -6.58 5.88 5.00
C TYR A 64 -7.34 5.18 6.13
N SER A 65 -8.63 4.87 5.94
CA SER A 65 -9.41 4.11 6.91
C SER A 65 -8.80 2.74 7.19
N GLU A 66 -8.36 2.02 6.15
CA GLU A 66 -7.70 0.73 6.34
C GLU A 66 -6.36 0.83 7.05
N PHE A 67 -5.59 1.88 6.79
CA PHE A 67 -4.39 2.14 7.54
C PHE A 67 -4.68 2.35 9.03
N GLN A 68 -5.77 3.05 9.39
CA GLN A 68 -6.19 3.20 10.79
C GLN A 68 -6.62 1.85 11.40
N ASN A 69 -7.37 1.02 10.67
CA ASN A 69 -7.75 -0.32 11.12
C ASN A 69 -6.52 -1.21 11.38
N ARG A 70 -5.57 -1.21 10.44
CA ARG A 70 -4.31 -1.97 10.55
C ARG A 70 -3.47 -1.49 11.72
N LEU A 71 -3.43 -0.18 11.99
CA LEU A 71 -2.79 0.36 13.20
C LEU A 71 -3.47 -0.13 14.48
N TYR A 72 -4.81 -0.14 14.51
CA TYR A 72 -5.56 -0.64 15.66
C TYR A 72 -5.25 -2.12 15.93
N TYR A 73 -5.27 -2.96 14.91
CA TYR A 73 -4.95 -4.38 15.06
C TYR A 73 -3.49 -4.64 15.46
N CYS A 74 -2.56 -3.87 14.91
CA CYS A 74 -1.15 -3.93 15.32
C CYS A 74 -0.99 -3.65 16.82
N LEU A 75 -1.64 -2.60 17.33
CA LEU A 75 -1.61 -2.27 18.76
C LEU A 75 -2.32 -3.32 19.62
N ALA A 76 -3.49 -3.80 19.17
CA ALA A 76 -4.26 -4.82 19.88
C ALA A 76 -3.51 -6.16 19.98
N ASN A 77 -2.67 -6.47 19.00
CA ASN A 77 -1.89 -7.69 18.92
C ASN A 77 -0.45 -7.53 19.45
N ASN A 78 -0.20 -6.56 20.34
CA ASN A 78 1.12 -6.29 20.93
C ASN A 78 2.24 -6.22 19.88
N GLU A 79 1.98 -5.58 18.74
CA GLU A 79 2.98 -5.35 17.68
C GLU A 79 3.42 -6.63 16.92
N GLU A 80 2.74 -7.76 17.12
CA GLU A 80 2.93 -9.01 16.37
C GLU A 80 2.10 -9.06 15.07
N HIS A 81 2.35 -10.07 14.22
CA HIS A 81 1.63 -10.27 12.95
C HIS A 81 0.11 -10.39 13.15
N PHE A 82 -0.64 -9.48 12.53
CA PHE A 82 -2.09 -9.36 12.69
C PHE A 82 -2.87 -9.64 11.40
N GLU A 83 -2.24 -10.17 10.35
CA GLU A 83 -2.90 -10.48 9.06
C GLU A 83 -4.12 -11.39 9.21
N HIS A 84 -4.10 -12.31 10.17
CA HIS A 84 -5.22 -13.22 10.48
C HIS A 84 -6.44 -12.53 11.13
N LEU A 85 -6.30 -11.26 11.50
CA LEU A 85 -7.34 -10.44 12.12
C LEU A 85 -7.94 -9.40 11.15
N LEU A 86 -7.40 -9.31 9.92
CA LEU A 86 -7.83 -8.38 8.87
C LEU A 86 -8.94 -8.97 7.98
#